data_AF-A0A7X9ICN7-F1
#
_entry.id   AF-A0A7X9ICN7-F1
#
_cell.length_a   1.000
_cell.length_b   1.000
_cell.length_c   1.000
_cell.angle_alpha   90.00
_cell.angle_beta   90.00
_cell.angle_gamma   90.00
#
_symmetry.space_group_name_H-M   'P 1'
#
loop_
_entity.id
_entity.type
_entity.pdbx_description
1 polymer ?
#
loop_
_entity_poly.entity_id
_entity_poly.type
_entity_poly.pdbx_seq_one_letter_code
_entity_poly.pdbx_strand_id
1 'polypeptide(L)'
;YMIYSDDFGQTWKNAEGKTIQTPLKEIDNEALVRDFLSEKKLTYIYDINFDTDGNPVILACIGGSADPGPSEIPREWVVVSRNGGKWSFTRVCEPDNNFDTGTLIIEKDVWKIVGPSEPGPQVYGVGGEIAVWISVDKGKTWKKESDLTSGSLLNNSYVRRPLNAGREFYAWWADGDACKFSESRIYFTDKSLGKVWVLPYRMSKDFEKPLRIK
;
A
#
# COMPACT_ATOMS: atom_id res chain seq x y z
N TYR A 1 -14.12 8.75 -1.26
CA TYR A 1 -14.81 8.93 -2.54
C TYR A 1 -14.15 8.07 -3.59
N MET A 2 -14.88 7.63 -4.61
CA MET A 2 -14.31 6.96 -5.80
C MET A 2 -14.88 7.59 -7.06
N ILE A 3 -14.00 8.16 -7.87
CA ILE A 3 -14.30 8.69 -9.19
C ILE A 3 -13.18 8.27 -10.14
N TYR A 4 -13.50 8.10 -11.42
CA TYR A 4 -12.49 7.81 -12.44
C TYR A 4 -12.81 8.57 -13.72
N SER A 5 -11.78 8.69 -14.57
CA SER A 5 -11.90 9.14 -15.95
C SER A 5 -11.25 8.11 -16.85
N ASP A 6 -11.90 7.80 -17.95
CA ASP A 6 -11.44 6.93 -19.03
C ASP A 6 -11.17 7.71 -20.33
N ASP A 7 -11.18 9.05 -20.26
CA ASP A 7 -11.05 9.97 -21.38
C ASP A 7 -10.04 11.10 -21.13
N PHE A 8 -9.02 10.80 -20.32
CA PHE A 8 -7.93 11.73 -19.93
C PHE A 8 -8.41 12.98 -19.17
N GLY A 9 -9.44 12.82 -18.34
CA GLY A 9 -9.95 13.83 -17.42
C GLY A 9 -11.02 14.76 -18.00
N GLN A 10 -11.53 14.47 -19.20
CA GLN A 10 -12.60 15.28 -19.82
C GLN A 10 -13.94 15.05 -19.14
N THR A 11 -14.25 13.81 -18.80
CA THR A 11 -15.41 13.43 -18.00
C THR A 11 -14.99 12.62 -16.79
N TRP A 12 -15.77 12.74 -15.73
CA TRP A 12 -15.59 12.00 -14.48
C TRP A 12 -16.82 11.16 -14.22
N LYS A 13 -16.60 9.93 -13.77
CA LYS A 13 -17.65 8.94 -13.49
C LYS A 13 -17.50 8.42 -12.06
N ASN A 14 -18.61 8.08 -11.41
CA ASN A 14 -18.59 7.34 -10.16
C ASN A 14 -18.33 5.83 -10.41
N ALA A 15 -18.29 5.02 -9.36
CA ALA A 15 -18.00 3.58 -9.47
C ALA A 15 -19.07 2.79 -10.28
N GLU A 16 -20.28 3.33 -10.43
CA GLU A 16 -21.36 2.81 -11.26
C GLU A 16 -21.23 3.21 -12.74
N GLY A 17 -20.26 4.07 -13.09
CA GLY A 17 -20.07 4.58 -14.45
C GLY A 17 -20.96 5.78 -14.79
N LYS A 18 -21.71 6.32 -13.84
CA LYS A 18 -22.52 7.52 -14.03
C LYS A 18 -21.62 8.76 -14.06
N THR A 19 -21.76 9.60 -15.07
CA THR A 19 -21.06 10.88 -15.15
C THR A 19 -21.48 11.80 -13.99
N ILE A 20 -20.49 12.39 -13.32
CA ILE A 20 -20.67 13.29 -12.18
C ILE A 20 -20.20 14.69 -12.53
N GLN A 21 -20.83 15.69 -11.92
CA GLN A 21 -20.42 17.09 -12.07
C GLN A 21 -19.27 17.41 -11.11
N THR A 22 -18.17 17.92 -11.65
CA THR A 22 -17.01 18.39 -10.87
C THR A 22 -16.99 19.92 -10.78
N PRO A 23 -16.45 20.52 -9.70
CA PRO A 23 -15.91 19.85 -8.52
C PRO A 23 -17.01 19.29 -7.60
N LEU A 24 -16.67 18.27 -6.80
CA LEU A 24 -17.54 17.76 -5.73
C LEU A 24 -17.59 18.82 -4.61
N LYS A 25 -18.78 19.31 -4.27
CA LYS A 25 -18.96 20.40 -3.29
C LYS A 25 -19.54 19.95 -1.96
N GLU A 26 -20.36 18.90 -1.99
CA GLU A 26 -21.05 18.36 -0.82
C GLU A 26 -20.43 17.02 -0.39
N ILE A 27 -20.46 16.72 0.92
CA ILE A 27 -19.99 15.43 1.45
C ILE A 27 -20.86 14.29 0.89
N ASP A 28 -22.17 14.44 1.02
CA ASP A 28 -23.12 13.48 0.47
C ASP A 28 -23.28 13.70 -1.04
N ASN A 29 -22.72 12.78 -1.83
CA ASN A 29 -22.77 12.81 -3.29
C ASN A 29 -22.60 11.39 -3.85
N GLU A 30 -22.87 11.22 -5.15
CA GLU A 30 -22.87 9.91 -5.82
C GLU A 30 -21.49 9.23 -5.92
N ALA A 31 -20.41 9.91 -5.53
CA ALA A 31 -19.07 9.33 -5.44
C ALA A 31 -18.66 8.94 -4.01
N LEU A 32 -19.50 9.20 -3.01
CA LEU A 32 -19.23 8.86 -1.62
C LEU A 32 -19.24 7.33 -1.46
N VAL A 33 -18.10 6.79 -1.01
CA VAL A 33 -17.95 5.35 -0.72
C VAL A 33 -18.24 5.07 0.77
N ARG A 34 -17.70 5.93 1.64
CA ARG A 34 -17.90 5.92 3.09
C ARG A 34 -17.46 7.25 3.66
N ASP A 35 -18.23 7.77 4.60
CA ASP A 35 -17.92 9.00 5.30
C ASP A 35 -17.14 8.69 6.59
N PHE A 36 -15.81 8.56 6.45
CA PHE A 36 -14.94 8.37 7.62
C PHE A 36 -14.83 9.61 8.51
N LEU A 37 -15.18 10.80 8.00
CA LEU A 37 -15.16 12.03 8.78
C LEU A 37 -16.24 12.00 9.87
N SER A 38 -17.47 11.61 9.54
CA SER A 38 -18.52 11.44 10.56
C SER A 38 -18.23 10.30 11.54
N GLU A 39 -17.41 9.32 11.14
CA GLU A 39 -16.87 8.29 12.04
C GLU A 39 -15.68 8.77 12.90
N LYS A 40 -15.22 10.02 12.75
CA LYS A 40 -14.03 10.57 13.41
C LYS A 40 -12.77 9.75 13.14
N LYS A 41 -12.62 9.25 11.92
CA LYS A 41 -11.46 8.48 11.46
C LYS A 41 -10.68 9.23 10.41
N LEU A 42 -9.37 9.11 10.47
CA LEU A 42 -8.45 9.54 9.42
C LEU A 42 -8.24 8.40 8.44
N THR A 43 -8.13 8.73 7.16
CA THR A 43 -7.96 7.75 6.08
C THR A 43 -6.81 8.17 5.17
N TYR A 44 -5.83 7.29 5.02
CA TYR A 44 -4.68 7.48 4.16
C TYR A 44 -4.72 6.43 3.06
N ILE A 45 -4.88 6.85 1.81
CA ILE A 45 -4.87 5.93 0.66
C ILE A 45 -3.42 5.60 0.31
N TYR A 46 -3.08 4.32 0.29
CA TYR A 46 -1.73 3.85 0.01
C TYR A 46 -1.53 3.46 -1.44
N ASP A 47 -2.49 2.71 -1.99
CA ASP A 47 -2.44 2.22 -3.36
C ASP A 47 -3.86 1.95 -3.89
N ILE A 48 -4.00 2.02 -5.20
CA ILE A 48 -5.24 1.68 -5.92
C ILE A 48 -4.87 0.73 -7.06
N ASN A 49 -5.69 -0.29 -7.24
CA ASN A 49 -5.60 -1.23 -8.34
C ASN A 49 -7.01 -1.66 -8.78
N PHE A 50 -7.08 -2.52 -9.79
CA PHE A 50 -8.34 -3.06 -10.28
C PHE A 50 -8.31 -4.58 -10.26
N ASP A 51 -9.44 -5.19 -9.96
CA ASP A 51 -9.61 -6.63 -10.14
C ASP A 51 -9.79 -7.01 -11.62
N THR A 52 -9.89 -8.30 -11.91
CA THR A 52 -10.06 -8.81 -13.28
C THR A 52 -11.34 -8.35 -13.95
N ASP A 53 -12.33 -7.91 -13.18
CA ASP A 53 -13.62 -7.44 -13.66
C ASP A 53 -13.63 -5.90 -13.81
N GLY A 54 -12.49 -5.24 -13.55
CA GLY A 54 -12.33 -3.79 -13.62
C GLY A 54 -12.88 -3.04 -12.41
N ASN A 55 -13.20 -3.73 -11.31
CA ASN A 55 -13.64 -3.07 -10.08
C ASN A 55 -12.44 -2.50 -9.32
N PRO A 56 -12.57 -1.31 -8.71
CA PRO A 56 -11.52 -0.74 -7.90
C PRO A 56 -11.28 -1.54 -6.62
N VAL A 57 -10.00 -1.71 -6.30
CA VAL A 57 -9.50 -2.26 -5.03
C VAL A 57 -8.49 -1.27 -4.47
N ILE A 58 -8.69 -0.86 -3.23
CA ILE A 58 -7.96 0.23 -2.59
C ILE A 58 -7.33 -0.32 -1.32
N LEU A 59 -6.03 -0.08 -1.14
CA LEU A 59 -5.37 -0.27 0.14
C LEU A 59 -5.31 1.08 0.85
N ALA A 60 -5.79 1.12 2.08
CA ALA A 60 -5.76 2.32 2.92
C ALA A 60 -5.33 1.99 4.35
N CYS A 61 -4.79 2.98 5.05
CA CYS A 61 -4.73 2.97 6.50
C CYS A 61 -5.85 3.82 7.08
N ILE A 62 -6.57 3.26 8.04
CA ILE A 62 -7.64 3.93 8.78
C ILE A 62 -7.19 4.02 10.23
N GLY A 63 -7.11 5.24 10.76
CA GLY A 63 -6.59 5.50 12.11
C GLY A 63 -7.39 6.56 12.87
N GLY A 64 -7.15 6.66 14.17
CA GLY A 64 -7.79 7.65 15.06
C GLY A 64 -7.08 9.00 15.13
N SER A 65 -5.75 9.02 14.99
CA SER A 65 -4.92 10.23 15.12
C SER A 65 -3.92 10.36 13.97
N ALA A 66 -3.51 11.61 13.68
CA ALA A 66 -2.44 11.92 12.74
C ALA A 66 -1.05 11.77 13.37
N ASP A 67 -0.97 11.72 14.70
CA ASP A 67 0.29 11.69 15.42
C ASP A 67 1.01 10.33 15.25
N PRO A 68 2.31 10.33 14.94
CA PRO A 68 3.15 9.14 15.01
C PRO A 68 3.39 8.77 16.48
N GLY A 69 3.27 7.50 16.85
CA GLY A 69 3.53 7.06 18.23
C GLY A 69 2.59 5.97 18.74
N PRO A 70 2.82 5.50 19.99
CA PRO A 70 1.95 4.52 20.65
C PRO A 70 0.56 5.06 20.98
N SER A 71 0.39 6.39 20.98
CA SER A 71 -0.89 7.05 21.26
C SER A 71 -1.90 6.77 20.16
N GLU A 72 -3.14 6.50 20.55
CA GLU A 72 -4.30 6.27 19.69
C GLU A 72 -4.17 5.08 18.74
N ILE A 73 -4.55 3.93 19.29
CA ILE A 73 -4.71 2.63 18.66
C ILE A 73 -6.23 2.40 18.51
N PRO A 74 -6.76 1.95 17.35
CA PRO A 74 -6.06 1.22 16.30
C PRO A 74 -5.72 2.04 15.04
N ARG A 75 -4.66 1.62 14.36
CA ARG A 75 -4.31 1.97 12.98
C ARG A 75 -4.47 0.70 12.18
N GLU A 76 -5.32 0.68 11.17
CA GLU A 76 -5.66 -0.56 10.47
C GLU A 76 -5.35 -0.40 8.99
N TRP A 77 -4.55 -1.32 8.44
CA TRP A 77 -4.56 -1.51 7.00
C TRP A 77 -5.88 -2.17 6.63
N VAL A 78 -6.62 -1.52 5.75
CA VAL A 78 -7.92 -1.96 5.27
C VAL A 78 -7.89 -2.01 3.76
N VAL A 79 -8.33 -3.14 3.22
CA VAL A 79 -8.64 -3.29 1.81
C VAL A 79 -10.10 -2.94 1.59
N VAL A 80 -10.33 -1.93 0.75
CA VAL A 80 -11.65 -1.53 0.28
C VAL A 80 -11.82 -2.08 -1.14
N SER A 81 -12.78 -2.98 -1.33
CA SER A 81 -13.05 -3.60 -2.62
C SER A 81 -14.51 -3.46 -3.00
N ARG A 82 -14.80 -3.44 -4.30
CA ARG A 82 -16.17 -3.43 -4.82
C ARG A 82 -16.49 -4.73 -5.54
N ASN A 83 -17.58 -5.39 -5.16
CA ASN A 83 -18.06 -6.59 -5.83
C ASN A 83 -19.59 -6.57 -5.92
N GLY A 84 -20.13 -6.85 -7.11
CA GLY A 84 -21.58 -6.83 -7.35
C GLY A 84 -22.23 -5.48 -7.01
N GLY A 85 -21.51 -4.38 -7.25
CA GLY A 85 -21.97 -3.02 -6.92
C GLY A 85 -21.90 -2.64 -5.44
N LYS A 86 -21.42 -3.52 -4.56
CA LYS A 86 -21.32 -3.28 -3.12
C LYS A 86 -19.87 -3.12 -2.68
N TRP A 87 -19.64 -2.18 -1.77
CA TRP A 87 -18.34 -1.96 -1.13
C TRP A 87 -18.17 -2.87 0.08
N SER A 88 -16.97 -3.43 0.24
CA SER A 88 -16.54 -4.17 1.43
C SER A 88 -15.24 -3.59 1.98
N PHE A 89 -15.06 -3.69 3.30
CA PHE A 89 -13.90 -3.19 4.03
C PHE A 89 -13.34 -4.33 4.86
N THR A 90 -12.15 -4.80 4.50
CA THR A 90 -11.51 -5.94 5.16
C THR A 90 -10.23 -5.49 5.84
N ARG A 91 -10.15 -5.65 7.16
CA ARG A 91 -8.90 -5.44 7.91
C ARG A 91 -7.85 -6.48 7.51
N VAL A 92 -6.63 -6.03 7.27
CA VAL A 92 -5.48 -6.87 6.92
C VAL A 92 -4.60 -7.08 8.16
N CYS A 93 -4.11 -5.99 8.72
CA CYS A 93 -3.16 -5.97 9.84
C CYS A 93 -3.24 -4.61 10.56
N GLU A 94 -2.42 -4.46 11.59
CA GLU A 94 -2.32 -3.25 12.41
C GLU A 94 -0.85 -2.81 12.48
N PRO A 95 -0.43 -1.83 11.66
CA PRO A 95 0.92 -1.25 11.73
C PRO A 95 1.10 -0.41 13.00
N ASP A 96 2.35 -0.11 13.34
CA ASP A 96 2.66 0.84 14.42
C ASP A 96 2.67 2.30 13.95
N ASN A 97 2.63 2.57 12.63
CA ASN A 97 2.53 3.91 12.06
C ASN A 97 1.51 4.06 10.90
N ASN A 98 0.83 5.21 10.83
CA ASN A 98 -0.18 5.51 9.79
C ASN A 98 0.39 5.74 8.39
N PHE A 99 1.71 5.88 8.27
CA PHE A 99 2.38 6.17 7.01
C PHE A 99 3.17 4.96 6.48
N ASP A 100 3.00 3.80 7.11
CA ASP A 100 3.57 2.51 6.69
C ASP A 100 2.96 2.06 5.37
N THR A 101 3.46 2.65 4.29
CA THR A 101 2.79 2.57 3.00
C THR A 101 3.23 1.31 2.26
N GLY A 102 2.29 0.38 2.10
CA GLY A 102 2.43 -0.80 1.23
C GLY A 102 1.92 -0.59 -0.20
N THR A 103 2.10 -1.60 -1.05
CA THR A 103 1.53 -1.69 -2.40
C THR A 103 0.60 -2.88 -2.53
N LEU A 104 -0.48 -2.71 -3.30
CA LEU A 104 -1.49 -3.70 -3.59
C LEU A 104 -1.28 -4.31 -4.98
N ILE A 105 -1.06 -5.61 -5.04
CA ILE A 105 -0.81 -6.34 -6.27
C ILE A 105 -1.94 -7.34 -6.51
N ILE A 106 -2.64 -7.18 -7.63
CA ILE A 106 -3.79 -8.00 -8.00
C ILE A 106 -3.41 -8.94 -9.14
N GLU A 107 -3.41 -10.25 -8.88
CA GLU A 107 -3.11 -11.27 -9.89
C GLU A 107 -4.24 -12.30 -9.96
N LYS A 108 -5.18 -12.11 -10.89
CA LYS A 108 -6.36 -12.99 -11.02
C LYS A 108 -7.05 -13.16 -9.66
N ASP A 109 -7.01 -14.38 -9.12
CA ASP A 109 -7.66 -14.75 -7.85
C ASP A 109 -6.75 -14.58 -6.62
N VAL A 110 -5.46 -14.30 -6.81
CA VAL A 110 -4.49 -14.14 -5.71
C VAL A 110 -4.09 -12.68 -5.60
N TRP A 111 -4.54 -12.04 -4.52
CA TRP A 111 -4.19 -10.67 -4.20
C TRP A 111 -3.08 -10.65 -3.17
N LYS A 112 -2.15 -9.71 -3.32
CA LYS A 112 -0.98 -9.58 -2.44
C LYS A 112 -0.86 -8.15 -1.95
N ILE A 113 -0.43 -8.00 -0.71
CA ILE A 113 0.08 -6.73 -0.20
C ILE A 113 1.54 -6.96 0.18
N VAL A 114 2.40 -6.05 -0.26
CA VAL A 114 3.81 -6.00 0.14
C VAL A 114 4.05 -4.64 0.76
N GLY A 115 4.51 -4.60 2.00
CA GLY A 115 4.63 -3.34 2.72
C GLY A 115 5.25 -3.47 4.10
N PRO A 116 5.62 -2.35 4.74
CA PRO A 116 6.26 -2.33 6.05
C PRO A 116 5.24 -2.49 7.18
N SER A 117 4.54 -3.62 7.24
CA SER A 117 3.48 -3.84 8.24
C SER A 117 4.00 -4.38 9.59
N GLU A 118 5.30 -4.59 9.71
CA GLU A 118 5.92 -5.15 10.91
C GLU A 118 6.87 -4.14 11.53
N PRO A 119 6.99 -4.08 12.86
CA PRO A 119 7.87 -3.12 13.52
C PRO A 119 9.32 -3.28 13.07
N GLY A 120 9.94 -2.15 12.71
CA GLY A 120 11.36 -2.07 12.42
C GLY A 120 12.20 -1.60 13.61
N PRO A 121 13.50 -1.31 13.39
CA PRO A 121 14.40 -0.80 14.42
C PRO A 121 13.99 0.58 14.98
N GLN A 122 13.32 1.43 14.19
CA GLN A 122 12.76 2.70 14.65
C GLN A 122 11.26 2.55 14.90
N VAL A 123 10.89 1.86 15.99
CA VAL A 123 9.49 1.61 16.39
C VAL A 123 8.69 2.92 16.46
N TYR A 124 7.49 2.92 15.91
CA TYR A 124 6.62 4.09 15.70
C TYR A 124 7.18 5.17 14.76
N GLY A 125 8.43 5.03 14.29
CA GLY A 125 8.93 5.76 13.14
C GLY A 125 8.30 5.22 11.85
N VAL A 126 8.22 6.04 10.81
CA VAL A 126 7.64 5.60 9.53
C VAL A 126 8.44 4.43 8.95
N GLY A 127 7.74 3.41 8.44
CA GLY A 127 8.30 2.19 7.89
C GLY A 127 8.57 1.11 8.95
N GLY A 128 9.20 0.04 8.52
CA GLY A 128 9.41 -1.13 9.36
C GLY A 128 10.08 -2.28 8.62
N GLU A 129 9.75 -3.51 8.99
CA GLU A 129 10.12 -4.69 8.21
C GLU A 129 9.05 -4.98 7.14
N ILE A 130 9.50 -5.35 5.94
CA ILE A 130 8.60 -5.63 4.82
C ILE A 130 7.99 -7.02 5.00
N ALA A 131 6.67 -7.09 5.08
CA ALA A 131 5.91 -8.34 5.08
C ALA A 131 5.09 -8.52 3.81
N VAL A 132 4.70 -9.77 3.57
CA VAL A 132 3.82 -10.20 2.49
C VAL A 132 2.53 -10.72 3.09
N TRP A 133 1.41 -10.16 2.65
CA TRP A 133 0.07 -10.63 2.96
C TRP A 133 -0.61 -11.15 1.69
N ILE A 134 -1.34 -12.25 1.80
CA ILE A 134 -2.01 -12.91 0.69
C ILE A 134 -3.50 -13.05 0.98
N SER A 135 -4.31 -12.83 -0.06
CA SER A 135 -5.71 -13.21 -0.11
C SER A 135 -5.96 -14.08 -1.35
N VAL A 136 -6.71 -15.17 -1.17
CA VAL A 136 -7.11 -16.11 -2.23
C VAL A 136 -8.62 -16.12 -2.45
N ASP A 137 -9.33 -15.16 -1.85
CA ASP A 137 -10.80 -15.08 -1.84
C ASP A 137 -11.29 -13.68 -2.23
N LYS A 138 -10.53 -12.99 -3.09
CA LYS A 138 -10.77 -11.62 -3.57
C LYS A 138 -10.84 -10.60 -2.42
N GLY A 139 -9.88 -10.66 -1.50
CA GLY A 139 -9.70 -9.68 -0.43
C GLY A 139 -10.66 -9.82 0.75
N LYS A 140 -11.42 -10.92 0.86
CA LYS A 140 -12.34 -11.14 1.99
C LYS A 140 -11.60 -11.58 3.25
N THR A 141 -10.53 -12.35 3.10
CA THR A 141 -9.61 -12.71 4.18
C THR A 141 -8.17 -12.51 3.74
N TRP A 142 -7.32 -12.17 4.71
CA TRP A 142 -5.90 -11.94 4.50
C TRP A 142 -5.09 -12.75 5.50
N LYS A 143 -3.97 -13.30 5.04
CA LYS A 143 -3.01 -14.02 5.88
C LYS A 143 -1.62 -13.51 5.60
N LYS A 144 -0.84 -13.32 6.67
CA LYS A 144 0.60 -13.07 6.56
C LYS A 144 1.25 -14.35 6.03
N GLU A 145 1.97 -14.22 4.92
CA GLU A 145 2.66 -15.34 4.27
C GLU A 145 4.13 -15.41 4.71
N SER A 146 4.83 -14.27 4.70
CA SER A 146 6.26 -14.21 5.06
C SER A 146 6.74 -12.77 5.32
N ASP A 147 7.93 -12.65 5.92
CA ASP A 147 8.69 -11.41 6.03
C ASP A 147 9.81 -11.38 4.99
N LEU A 148 9.88 -10.35 4.15
CA LEU A 148 10.96 -10.14 3.17
C LEU A 148 12.23 -9.60 3.81
N THR A 149 12.12 -8.79 4.87
CA THR A 149 13.24 -8.26 5.63
C THR A 149 13.07 -8.59 7.12
N SER A 150 14.18 -8.67 7.85
CA SER A 150 14.17 -8.84 9.30
C SER A 150 15.51 -8.38 9.89
N GLY A 151 15.46 -7.77 11.08
CA GLY A 151 16.66 -7.27 11.76
C GLY A 151 17.37 -6.16 10.97
N SER A 152 16.61 -5.37 10.22
CA SER A 152 17.11 -4.21 9.47
C SER A 152 17.70 -3.18 10.43
N LEU A 153 18.69 -2.42 9.97
CA LEU A 153 19.25 -1.30 10.72
C LEU A 153 18.41 -0.02 10.61
N LEU A 154 17.66 0.09 9.51
CA LEU A 154 16.82 1.22 9.16
C LEU A 154 15.43 0.68 8.79
N ASN A 155 14.38 1.45 9.08
CA ASN A 155 13.04 1.12 8.65
C ASN A 155 12.96 1.12 7.12
N ASN A 156 12.37 0.08 6.55
CA ASN A 156 12.02 0.01 5.15
C ASN A 156 10.67 0.70 4.96
N SER A 157 10.49 1.52 3.93
CA SER A 157 9.25 2.26 3.75
C SER A 157 8.87 2.49 2.29
N TYR A 158 7.60 2.87 2.10
CA TYR A 158 7.05 3.33 0.85
C TYR A 158 7.19 2.31 -0.30
N VAL A 159 6.69 1.09 -0.08
CA VAL A 159 6.76 0.02 -1.09
C VAL A 159 5.89 0.37 -2.30
N ARG A 160 6.43 0.14 -3.49
CA ARG A 160 5.75 0.38 -4.77
C ARG A 160 5.88 -0.81 -5.71
N ARG A 161 4.83 -1.06 -6.48
CA ARG A 161 4.85 -1.99 -7.61
C ARG A 161 5.23 -1.25 -8.91
N PRO A 162 6.07 -1.83 -9.77
CA PRO A 162 6.29 -1.31 -11.11
C PRO A 162 5.05 -1.46 -11.99
N LEU A 163 4.88 -0.57 -12.96
CA LEU A 163 3.95 -0.80 -14.07
C LEU A 163 4.51 -1.91 -14.95
N ASN A 164 3.70 -2.93 -15.28
CA ASN A 164 4.14 -4.11 -16.05
C ASN A 164 5.33 -4.85 -15.41
N ALA A 165 5.23 -5.10 -14.10
CA ALA A 165 6.26 -5.78 -13.33
C ALA A 165 6.77 -7.08 -13.99
N GLY A 166 8.08 -7.15 -14.19
CA GLY A 166 8.76 -8.34 -14.66
C GLY A 166 8.91 -9.38 -13.55
N ARG A 167 9.40 -10.58 -13.90
CA ARG A 167 9.62 -11.65 -12.90
C ARG A 167 10.72 -11.31 -11.89
N GLU A 168 11.70 -10.49 -12.29
CA GLU A 168 12.89 -10.18 -11.49
C GLU A 168 12.78 -8.84 -10.73
N PHE A 169 11.77 -8.02 -11.04
CA PHE A 169 11.54 -6.72 -10.43
C PHE A 169 10.03 -6.52 -10.24
N TYR A 170 9.57 -6.83 -9.03
CA TYR A 170 8.14 -7.02 -8.75
C TYR A 170 7.57 -6.06 -7.71
N ALA A 171 8.36 -5.73 -6.70
CA ALA A 171 8.11 -4.62 -5.78
C ALA A 171 9.46 -4.03 -5.36
N TRP A 172 9.48 -2.75 -5.03
CA TRP A 172 10.68 -2.02 -4.63
C TRP A 172 10.36 -0.97 -3.56
N TRP A 173 11.37 -0.59 -2.78
CA TRP A 173 11.24 0.34 -1.66
C TRP A 173 12.59 0.97 -1.31
N ALA A 174 12.58 1.88 -0.34
CA ALA A 174 13.80 2.44 0.23
C ALA A 174 13.82 2.32 1.75
N ASP A 175 15.00 2.45 2.36
CA ASP A 175 15.15 2.50 3.82
C ASP A 175 15.52 3.90 4.34
N GLY A 176 15.39 4.12 5.64
CA GLY A 176 15.82 5.32 6.32
C GLY A 176 15.53 5.31 7.81
N ASP A 177 16.18 6.19 8.55
CA ASP A 177 15.91 6.47 9.97
C ASP A 177 14.94 7.65 10.08
N ALA A 178 13.77 7.43 10.68
CA ALA A 178 12.75 8.45 10.84
C ALA A 178 13.15 9.58 11.81
N CYS A 179 14.17 9.37 12.65
CA CYS A 179 14.55 10.27 13.73
C CYS A 179 15.82 11.07 13.43
N LYS A 180 16.60 10.69 12.41
CA LYS A 180 17.85 11.37 12.04
C LYS A 180 18.22 11.14 10.58
N PHE A 181 19.09 12.02 10.06
CA PHE A 181 19.66 11.82 8.74
C PHE A 181 20.46 10.51 8.69
N SER A 182 20.23 9.73 7.64
CA SER A 182 20.81 8.41 7.43
C SER A 182 21.03 8.16 5.93
N GLU A 183 21.84 7.16 5.61
CA GLU A 183 21.87 6.63 4.26
C GLU A 183 20.49 6.05 3.92
N SER A 184 20.09 6.16 2.65
CA SER A 184 18.90 5.51 2.10
C SER A 184 19.32 4.68 0.89
N ARG A 185 18.92 3.42 0.88
CA ARG A 185 19.23 2.43 -0.16
C ARG A 185 17.94 1.97 -0.82
N ILE A 186 18.05 1.58 -2.08
CA ILE A 186 16.93 1.06 -2.85
C ILE A 186 16.97 -0.47 -2.82
N TYR A 187 15.85 -1.06 -2.48
CA TYR A 187 15.65 -2.50 -2.43
C TYR A 187 14.58 -2.93 -3.41
N PHE A 188 14.64 -4.19 -3.83
CA PHE A 188 13.58 -4.79 -4.63
C PHE A 188 13.50 -6.30 -4.45
N THR A 189 12.38 -6.87 -4.89
CA THR A 189 12.11 -8.31 -4.83
C THR A 189 11.60 -8.86 -6.17
N ASP A 190 11.63 -10.18 -6.29
CA ASP A 190 11.14 -10.92 -7.45
C ASP A 190 9.67 -11.31 -7.29
N LYS A 191 9.07 -11.79 -8.37
CA LYS A 191 7.67 -12.20 -8.39
C LYS A 191 7.35 -13.34 -7.43
N SER A 192 8.34 -14.18 -7.08
CA SER A 192 8.16 -15.20 -6.05
C SER A 192 8.08 -14.62 -4.64
N LEU A 193 8.44 -13.34 -4.45
CA LEU A 193 8.57 -12.72 -3.13
C LEU A 193 9.49 -13.53 -2.21
N GLY A 194 10.50 -14.18 -2.81
CA GLY A 194 11.40 -15.10 -2.13
C GLY A 194 12.82 -14.57 -1.99
N LYS A 195 13.16 -13.56 -2.79
CA LYS A 195 14.49 -12.98 -2.85
C LYS A 195 14.43 -11.47 -2.68
N VAL A 196 15.44 -10.92 -2.04
CA VAL A 196 15.57 -9.47 -1.88
C VAL A 196 16.95 -9.05 -2.33
N TRP A 197 16.98 -7.94 -3.06
CA TRP A 197 18.19 -7.30 -3.52
C TRP A 197 18.23 -5.86 -3.04
N VAL A 198 19.46 -5.34 -2.89
CA VAL A 198 19.74 -3.94 -2.59
C VAL A 198 20.70 -3.37 -3.63
N LEU A 199 20.45 -2.14 -4.09
CA LEU A 199 21.38 -1.41 -4.93
C LEU A 199 22.56 -0.88 -4.09
N PRO A 200 23.78 -0.86 -4.64
CA PRO A 200 24.91 -0.21 -3.98
C PRO A 200 24.59 1.25 -3.67
N TYR A 201 24.89 1.71 -2.45
CA TYR A 201 24.67 3.10 -2.06
C TYR A 201 25.49 4.08 -2.91
N ARG A 202 26.71 3.69 -3.30
CA ARG A 202 27.54 4.44 -4.26
C ARG A 202 27.63 3.67 -5.57
N MET A 203 27.15 4.29 -6.64
CA MET A 203 27.33 3.80 -8.01
C MET A 203 28.64 4.34 -8.57
N SER A 204 29.59 3.46 -8.93
CA SER A 204 30.87 3.87 -9.53
C SER A 204 30.84 3.88 -11.06
N LYS A 205 29.80 3.28 -11.63
CA LYS A 205 29.52 3.14 -13.06
C LYS A 205 28.04 3.38 -13.32
N ASP A 206 27.67 3.55 -14.59
CA ASP A 206 26.28 3.68 -15.03
C ASP A 206 25.42 2.47 -14.65
N PHE A 207 26.05 1.29 -14.56
CA PHE A 207 25.41 0.04 -14.15
C PHE A 207 26.25 -0.66 -13.10
N GLU A 208 25.61 -1.06 -12.01
CA GLU A 208 26.20 -1.89 -10.96
C GLU A 208 25.28 -3.07 -10.67
N LYS A 209 25.88 -4.19 -10.27
CA LYS A 209 25.13 -5.38 -9.94
C LYS A 209 24.51 -5.23 -8.54
N PRO A 210 23.20 -5.44 -8.37
CA PRO A 210 22.57 -5.45 -7.06
C PRO A 210 23.08 -6.60 -6.19
N LEU A 211 23.13 -6.38 -4.88
CA LEU A 211 23.52 -7.38 -3.90
C LEU A 211 22.29 -8.13 -3.41
N ARG A 212 22.31 -9.46 -3.47
CA ARG A 212 21.25 -10.29 -2.91
C ARG A 212 21.45 -10.43 -1.40
N ILE A 213 20.42 -10.11 -0.63
CA ILE A 213 20.43 -10.16 0.84
C ILE A 213 19.48 -11.22 1.42
N LYS A 214 18.61 -11.80 0.59
CA LYS A 214 17.75 -12.94 0.89
C LYS A 214 17.58 -13.80 -0.35
#